data_AF-A0A4V6A8C1-F1
#
_entry.id   AF-A0A4V6A8C1-F1
#
_cell.length_a   1.000
_cell.length_b   1.000
_cell.length_c   1.000
_cell.angle_alpha   90.00
_cell.angle_beta   90.00
_cell.angle_gamma   90.00
#
_symmetry.space_group_name_H-M   'P 1'
#
loop_
_entity.id
_entity.type
_entity.pdbx_description
1 polymer ?
#
loop_
_entity_poly.entity_id
_entity_poly.type
_entity_poly.pdbx_seq_one_letter_code
_entity_poly.pdbx_strand_id
1 'polypeptide(L)'
;MRNFCPPNLVTCNIMLKAYLEHGLFEEANELFNKMLDDGNHISRRSDYKFRVIPDIYTFNTMLDAIIAENRWDDFEYVYQKMLRHGFHFNANHHLRMVLDAS
;
A
#
# COMPACT_ATOMS: atom_id res chain seq x y z
N MET A 1 -8.86 9.89 19.19
CA MET A 1 -9.25 8.52 18.77
C MET A 1 -8.08 7.53 18.71
N ARG A 2 -6.94 7.87 18.08
CA ARG A 2 -5.75 6.98 17.97
C ARG A 2 -5.26 6.35 19.28
N ASN A 3 -5.41 7.04 20.43
CA ASN A 3 -4.95 6.55 21.73
C ASN A 3 -5.87 5.52 22.40
N PHE A 4 -7.13 5.39 21.94
CA PHE A 4 -8.12 4.49 22.54
C PHE A 4 -8.57 3.39 21.57
N CYS A 5 -8.58 3.67 20.27
CA CYS A 5 -8.88 2.70 19.22
C CYS A 5 -7.85 2.91 18.09
N PRO A 6 -6.73 2.16 18.09
CA PRO A 6 -5.76 2.26 17.01
C PRO A 6 -6.40 1.82 15.69
N PRO A 7 -6.07 2.47 14.57
CA PRO A 7 -6.59 2.06 13.27
C PRO A 7 -6.12 0.64 12.93
N ASN A 8 -6.98 -0.13 12.28
CA ASN A 8 -6.66 -1.45 11.77
C ASN A 8 -6.43 -1.42 10.26
N LEU A 9 -6.09 -2.57 9.67
CA LEU A 9 -5.85 -2.73 8.24
C LEU A 9 -7.01 -2.19 7.38
N VAL A 10 -8.24 -2.53 7.74
CA VAL A 10 -9.43 -2.09 6.99
C VAL A 10 -9.56 -0.57 7.02
N THR A 11 -9.40 0.04 8.21
CA THR A 11 -9.44 1.51 8.33
C THR A 11 -8.34 2.18 7.52
N CYS A 12 -7.11 1.66 7.56
CA CYS A 12 -6.01 2.21 6.78
C CYS A 12 -6.24 2.07 5.27
N ASN A 13 -6.73 0.91 4.81
CA ASN A 13 -7.04 0.68 3.39
C ASN A 13 -8.16 1.61 2.89
N ILE A 14 -9.19 1.87 3.70
CA ILE A 14 -10.24 2.84 3.38
C ILE A 14 -9.66 4.26 3.24
N MET A 15 -8.84 4.67 4.21
CA MET A 15 -8.20 5.99 4.18
C MET A 15 -7.26 6.14 2.98
N LEU A 16 -6.46 5.11 2.69
CA LEU A 16 -5.54 5.08 1.56
C LEU A 16 -6.28 5.28 0.24
N LYS A 17 -7.34 4.49 0.02
CA LYS A 17 -8.18 4.62 -1.18
C LYS A 17 -8.81 6.01 -1.29
N ALA A 18 -9.35 6.54 -0.18
CA ALA A 18 -9.96 7.86 -0.17
C ALA A 18 -8.95 8.97 -0.52
N TYR A 19 -7.73 8.91 0.02
CA TYR A 19 -6.69 9.86 -0.33
C TYR A 19 -6.37 9.84 -1.84
N LEU A 20 -6.18 8.65 -2.42
CA LEU A 20 -5.91 8.50 -3.85
C LEU A 20 -7.06 8.99 -4.72
N GLU A 21 -8.31 8.65 -4.38
CA GLU A 21 -9.51 9.11 -5.12
C GLU A 21 -9.70 10.63 -5.10
N HIS A 22 -9.11 11.32 -4.12
CA HIS A 22 -9.13 12.77 -3.99
C HIS A 22 -7.85 13.47 -4.47
N GLY A 23 -6.91 12.75 -5.10
CA GLY A 23 -5.65 13.30 -5.59
C GLY A 23 -4.65 13.68 -4.49
N LEU A 24 -4.86 13.19 -3.26
CA LEU A 24 -4.00 13.39 -2.11
C LEU A 24 -2.94 12.29 -2.04
N PHE A 25 -2.13 12.20 -3.11
CA PHE A 25 -1.19 11.10 -3.28
C PHE A 25 -0.10 11.10 -2.20
N GLU A 26 0.41 12.27 -1.81
CA GLU A 26 1.48 12.33 -0.81
C GLU A 26 1.00 11.83 0.55
N GLU A 27 -0.23 12.16 0.96
CA GLU A 27 -0.85 11.64 2.17
C GLU A 27 -1.09 10.12 2.09
N ALA A 28 -1.49 9.62 0.91
CA ALA A 28 -1.60 8.18 0.68
C ALA A 28 -0.24 7.49 0.80
N ASN A 29 0.81 8.06 0.21
CA ASN A 29 2.16 7.53 0.23
C ASN A 29 2.76 7.56 1.65
N GLU A 30 2.53 8.62 2.41
CA GLU A 30 2.91 8.70 3.83
C GLU A 30 2.23 7.60 4.66
N LEU A 31 0.93 7.39 4.48
CA LEU A 31 0.19 6.33 5.17
C LEU A 31 0.71 4.94 4.78
N PHE A 32 0.95 4.72 3.48
CA PHE A 32 1.50 3.47 2.96
C PHE A 32 2.89 3.18 3.51
N ASN A 33 3.80 4.16 3.51
CA ASN A 33 5.15 4.02 4.05
C ASN A 33 5.12 3.74 5.56
N LYS A 34 4.17 4.34 6.29
CA LYS A 34 3.97 4.01 7.71
C LYS A 34 3.56 2.54 7.89
N MET A 35 2.64 2.03 7.07
CA MET A 35 2.24 0.61 7.13
C MET A 35 3.42 -0.33 6.79
N LEU A 36 4.24 0.02 5.80
CA LEU A 36 5.47 -0.72 5.48
C LEU A 36 6.45 -0.74 6.66
N ASP A 37 6.65 0.40 7.31
CA ASP A 37 7.54 0.50 8.47
C ASP A 37 7.02 -0.31 9.66
N ASP A 38 5.70 -0.29 9.89
CA ASP A 38 5.04 -1.14 10.87
C ASP A 38 5.26 -2.63 10.58
N GLY A 39 5.19 -3.05 9.31
CA GLY A 39 5.49 -4.42 8.90
C GLY A 39 6.93 -4.86 9.22
N ASN A 40 7.91 -3.97 9.07
CA ASN A 40 9.32 -4.27 9.34
C ASN A 40 9.64 -4.40 10.84
N HIS A 41 8.78 -3.85 11.71
CA HIS A 41 9.03 -3.77 13.15
C HIS A 41 8.13 -4.72 13.97
N ILE A 42 7.71 -5.84 13.38
CA ILE A 42 7.02 -6.92 14.09
C ILE A 42 8.08 -7.85 14.72
N SER A 43 8.24 -7.78 16.04
CA SER A 43 9.16 -8.66 16.78
C SER A 43 8.41 -9.65 17.69
N ARG A 44 7.19 -9.30 18.11
CA ARG A 44 6.37 -10.09 19.05
C ARG A 44 4.90 -10.07 18.63
N ARG A 45 4.15 -11.09 19.06
CA ARG A 45 2.69 -11.16 18.80
C ARG A 45 1.90 -9.95 19.31
N SER A 46 2.37 -9.28 20.36
CA SER A 46 1.75 -8.07 20.89
C SER A 46 1.79 -6.88 19.92
N ASP A 47 2.73 -6.87 18.98
CA ASP A 47 2.97 -5.73 18.11
C ASP A 47 1.84 -5.54 17.09
N TYR A 48 1.17 -6.64 16.70
CA TYR A 48 -0.02 -6.65 15.85
C TYR A 48 -1.21 -5.87 16.43
N LYS A 49 -1.18 -5.53 17.73
CA LYS A 49 -2.21 -4.68 18.35
C LYS A 49 -2.07 -3.20 17.94
N PHE A 50 -0.87 -2.78 17.56
CA PHE A 50 -0.54 -1.37 17.32
C PHE A 50 0.02 -1.11 15.93
N ARG A 51 0.55 -2.14 15.27
CA ARG A 51 1.17 -2.07 13.95
C ARG A 51 0.21 -2.60 12.89
N VAL A 52 0.14 -1.91 11.76
CA VAL A 52 -0.70 -2.31 10.63
C VAL A 52 0.19 -2.74 9.47
N ILE A 53 0.05 -3.99 9.05
CA ILE A 53 0.84 -4.59 7.97
C ILE A 53 0.04 -4.47 6.67
N PRO A 54 0.63 -3.96 5.57
CA PRO A 54 -0.06 -3.88 4.29
C PRO A 54 -0.36 -5.28 3.73
N ASP A 55 -1.51 -5.41 3.09
CA ASP A 55 -1.93 -6.63 2.40
C ASP A 55 -1.91 -6.44 0.88
N ILE A 56 -2.25 -7.50 0.15
CA ILE A 56 -2.31 -7.45 -1.31
C ILE A 56 -3.27 -6.37 -1.82
N TYR A 57 -4.35 -6.09 -1.09
CA TYR A 57 -5.27 -5.03 -1.45
C TYR A 57 -4.61 -3.66 -1.32
N THR A 58 -3.85 -3.42 -0.24
CA THR A 58 -3.06 -2.19 -0.05
C THR A 58 -2.12 -1.95 -1.24
N PHE A 59 -1.34 -2.96 -1.64
CA PHE A 59 -0.39 -2.83 -2.75
C PHE A 59 -1.09 -2.59 -4.09
N ASN A 60 -2.12 -3.37 -4.41
CA ASN A 60 -2.86 -3.19 -5.66
C ASN A 60 -3.49 -1.80 -5.75
N THR A 61 -4.04 -1.29 -4.64
CA THR A 61 -4.64 0.06 -4.57
C THR A 61 -3.61 1.15 -4.90
N MET A 62 -2.39 1.05 -4.38
CA MET A 62 -1.31 2.00 -4.71
C MET A 62 -0.90 1.90 -6.17
N LEU A 63 -0.69 0.69 -6.69
CA LEU A 63 -0.28 0.47 -8.08
C LEU A 63 -1.33 1.02 -9.05
N ASP A 64 -2.61 0.78 -8.81
CA ASP A 64 -3.72 1.28 -9.65
C ASP A 64 -3.71 2.80 -9.79
N ALA A 65 -3.54 3.51 -8.67
CA ALA A 65 -3.48 4.98 -8.69
C ALA A 65 -2.22 5.49 -9.40
N ILE A 66 -1.07 4.86 -9.15
CA ILE A 66 0.20 5.20 -9.80
C ILE A 66 0.11 5.08 -11.33
N ILE A 67 -0.51 3.99 -11.82
CA ILE A 67 -0.72 3.77 -13.26
C ILE A 67 -1.64 4.84 -13.84
N ALA A 68 -2.75 5.14 -13.15
CA ALA A 68 -3.69 6.15 -13.60
C ALA A 68 -3.04 7.55 -13.72
N GLU A 69 -2.03 7.84 -12.91
CA GLU A 69 -1.27 9.10 -12.90
C GLU A 69 0.05 9.04 -13.70
N ASN A 70 0.40 7.91 -14.34
CA ASN A 70 1.68 7.67 -15.03
C ASN A 70 2.94 7.92 -14.17
N ARG A 71 2.89 7.60 -12.87
CA ARG A 71 3.98 7.82 -11.91
C ARG A 71 4.97 6.64 -11.85
N TRP A 72 5.69 6.38 -12.93
CA TRP A 72 6.51 5.17 -13.08
C TRP A 72 7.63 5.00 -12.05
N ASP A 73 8.20 6.08 -11.51
CA ASP A 73 9.21 5.99 -10.45
C ASP A 73 8.63 5.40 -9.16
N ASP A 74 7.42 5.81 -8.79
CA ASP A 74 6.69 5.27 -7.63
C ASP A 74 6.23 3.82 -7.88
N PHE A 75 5.93 3.49 -9.14
CA PHE A 75 5.52 2.15 -9.54
C PHE A 75 6.56 1.11 -9.16
N GLU A 76 7.82 1.34 -9.58
CA GLU A 76 8.92 0.43 -9.29
C GLU A 76 9.10 0.27 -7.78
N TYR A 77 9.05 1.37 -7.03
CA TYR A 77 9.16 1.36 -5.58
C TYR A 77 8.08 0.48 -4.93
N VAL A 78 6.80 0.71 -5.22
CA VAL A 78 5.68 -0.04 -4.64
C VAL A 78 5.75 -1.51 -5.04
N TYR A 79 6.09 -1.80 -6.30
CA TYR A 79 6.21 -3.15 -6.80
C TYR A 79 7.32 -3.95 -6.09
N GLN A 80 8.50 -3.35 -5.90
CA GLN A 80 9.57 -3.99 -5.13
C GLN A 80 9.15 -4.27 -3.68
N LYS A 81 8.40 -3.36 -3.04
CA LYS A 81 7.91 -3.54 -1.67
C LYS A 81 6.88 -4.66 -1.57
N MET A 82 6.00 -4.79 -2.55
CA MET A 82 5.02 -5.88 -2.67
C MET A 82 5.73 -7.24 -2.66
N LEU A 83 6.75 -7.41 -3.51
CA LEU A 83 7.55 -8.64 -3.60
C LEU A 83 8.26 -8.97 -2.28
N ARG A 84 8.84 -7.97 -1.62
CA ARG A 84 9.51 -8.15 -0.30
C ARG A 84 8.54 -8.57 0.80
N HIS A 85 7.26 -8.21 0.70
CA HIS A 85 6.21 -8.63 1.63
C HIS A 85 5.59 -9.98 1.26
N GLY A 86 6.14 -10.69 0.28
CA GLY A 86 5.70 -12.03 -0.12
C GLY A 86 4.46 -12.04 -1.03
N PHE A 87 4.06 -10.88 -1.56
CA PHE A 87 2.99 -10.79 -2.53
C PHE A 87 3.58 -10.82 -3.95
N HIS A 88 2.91 -11.52 -4.86
CA HIS A 88 3.39 -11.70 -6.22
C HIS A 88 2.46 -11.05 -7.25
N PHE A 89 3.04 -10.70 -8.38
CA PHE A 89 2.36 -10.11 -9.52
C PHE A 89 1.16 -10.98 -9.96
N ASN A 90 -0.04 -10.41 -9.91
CA ASN A 90 -1.24 -11.01 -10.48
C ASN A 90 -1.33 -10.66 -11.97
N ALA A 91 -1.04 -11.65 -12.82
CA ALA A 91 -1.04 -11.48 -14.27
C ALA A 91 -2.34 -10.89 -14.83
N ASN A 92 -3.51 -11.18 -14.27
CA ASN A 92 -4.78 -10.66 -14.82
C ASN A 92 -5.00 -9.16 -14.56
N HIS A 93 -4.46 -8.65 -13.45
CA HIS A 93 -4.59 -7.23 -13.08
C HIS A 93 -3.43 -6.42 -13.68
N HIS A 94 -2.25 -7.03 -13.70
CA HIS A 94 -1.02 -6.34 -14.04
C HIS A 94 -0.57 -6.52 -15.51
N LEU A 95 -1.29 -7.30 -16.33
CA LEU A 95 -1.01 -7.39 -17.77
C LEU A 95 -1.10 -6.02 -18.44
N ARG A 96 -2.09 -5.21 -18.04
CA ARG A 96 -2.28 -3.83 -18.54
C ARG A 96 -1.04 -2.96 -18.30
N MET A 97 -0.39 -3.13 -17.15
CA MET A 97 0.80 -2.37 -16.77
C MET A 97 2.02 -2.66 -17.64
N VAL A 98 2.21 -3.93 -18.05
CA VAL A 98 3.31 -4.31 -18.95
C VAL A 98 3.04 -3.80 -20.37
N LEU A 99 1.77 -3.79 -20.77
CA LEU A 99 1.34 -3.31 -22.08
C LEU A 99 1.44 -1.79 -22.20
N ASP A 100 1.14 -1.03 -21.14
CA ASP A 100 1.21 0.44 -21.16
C ASP A 100 2.66 0.98 -21.05
N ALA A 101 3.62 0.14 -20.62
CA ALA A 101 5.05 0.45 -20.58
C ALA A 101 5.82 0.09 -21.88
N SER A 102 5.11 -0.42 -22.90
CA SER A 102 5.65 -0.84 -24.22
C SER A 102 5.47 0.24 -25.28
#